data_AF-A0A7M4ARG6-F1
#
_entry.id   AF-A0A7M4ARG6-F1
#
_cell.length_a   1.000
_cell.length_b   1.000
_cell.length_c   1.000
_cell.angle_alpha   90.00
_cell.angle_beta   90.00
_cell.angle_gamma   90.00
#
_symmetry.space_group_name_H-M   'P 1'
#
loop_
_entity.id
_entity.type
_entity.pdbx_description
1 polymer ?
#
loop_
_entity_poly.entity_id
_entity_poly.type
_entity_poly.pdbx_seq_one_letter_code
_entity_poly.pdbx_strand_id
1 'polypeptide(L)'
;TTPDAFPSDGTQWRDSDGDGYGDNYQGNNADAFPTDPSQWSDRDGDGYGDNQAGTSPDAFPDDSTQWSDADGDGYGDNAAGLNADAFPSDATQWRDVDNDGYGDNANGNNPDLCLDTPAGEVVDQNGCSSSQLDADMDGVSDAKDACPDTPAGEAVDNVGCSGSQEDADNDGVMDAFDACPNTPLGSAVDAAGCALSQLDSDGDSITDDLDACPTTTSGEPVNGVGCAAHERDTDDDGVTDDLDACASTPRNEQADVQGCSPSQKDSDGDDVYDNADNCPATQNGAEVDMLGCAENQRDADNDQISDAEDSCPVTPSGEQVDASGCSASQRDEDNDDIMDNKDLCPDTQSGQAVDIDGCSERQKDDDNDGLKNYLDDCPNTMEGELIDVVGCADSQIDSDGDGVTDDLDAFKYDANESEDADGDGIADRWDAYPDDPTRSQVEAEASGNGMTYALVALTLLGVLGGGGYFYTRKPSAANPFETQSEAADTVTEQHMMTEAKDVPSIEDTQSQQWEENGVHWSQDEHGNLSYYDAASATWVPYET
;
A
#
# COMPACT_ATOMS: atom_id res chain seq x y z
N THR A 1 50.08 -72.49 -115.06
CA THR A 1 49.35 -73.33 -114.09
C THR A 1 50.23 -73.43 -112.87
N THR A 2 49.78 -72.91 -111.74
CA THR A 2 50.45 -73.16 -110.46
C THR A 2 50.45 -74.68 -110.21
N PRO A 3 51.59 -75.29 -109.87
CA PRO A 3 51.63 -76.71 -109.47
C PRO A 3 50.76 -76.94 -108.23
N ASP A 4 50.24 -78.17 -108.11
CA ASP A 4 49.54 -78.65 -106.92
C ASP A 4 50.47 -78.59 -105.69
N ALA A 5 50.06 -77.84 -104.67
CA ALA A 5 50.83 -77.63 -103.43
C ALA A 5 50.83 -78.86 -102.51
N PHE A 6 49.84 -79.76 -102.63
CA PHE A 6 49.70 -80.96 -101.81
C PHE A 6 49.57 -82.24 -102.65
N PRO A 7 50.61 -82.67 -103.39
CA PRO A 7 50.50 -83.81 -104.32
C PRO A 7 50.13 -85.16 -103.68
N SER A 8 50.24 -85.28 -102.36
CA SER A 8 49.89 -86.48 -101.57
C SER A 8 48.51 -86.44 -100.91
N ASP A 9 47.85 -85.29 -100.88
CA ASP A 9 46.49 -85.14 -100.35
C ASP A 9 45.54 -84.72 -101.48
N GLY A 10 44.76 -85.68 -102.00
CA GLY A 10 43.84 -85.42 -103.11
C GLY A 10 42.68 -84.48 -102.78
N THR A 11 42.54 -84.06 -101.52
CA THR A 11 41.50 -83.12 -101.07
C THR A 11 42.01 -81.68 -100.98
N GLN A 12 43.32 -81.46 -101.10
CA GLN A 12 43.99 -80.15 -101.06
C GLN A 12 44.85 -79.95 -102.31
N TRP A 13 44.91 -78.74 -102.85
CA TRP A 13 45.77 -78.45 -104.02
C TRP A 13 46.32 -77.01 -104.07
N ARG A 14 45.93 -76.15 -103.13
CA ARG A 14 46.28 -74.74 -103.08
C ARG A 14 46.74 -74.41 -101.65
N ASP A 15 47.83 -73.65 -101.57
CA ASP A 15 48.44 -73.10 -100.36
C ASP A 15 48.80 -71.64 -100.72
N SER A 16 48.05 -70.68 -100.21
CA SER A 16 48.17 -69.28 -100.65
C SER A 16 49.24 -68.48 -99.92
N ASP A 17 49.55 -68.83 -98.68
CA ASP A 17 50.51 -68.12 -97.83
C ASP A 17 51.77 -68.93 -97.50
N GLY A 18 51.77 -70.23 -97.80
CA GLY A 18 52.94 -71.10 -97.81
C GLY A 18 53.26 -71.73 -96.46
N ASP A 19 52.29 -71.86 -95.58
CA ASP A 19 52.47 -72.40 -94.22
C ASP A 19 52.40 -73.93 -94.13
N GLY A 20 51.96 -74.58 -95.23
CA GLY A 20 51.82 -76.02 -95.32
C GLY A 20 50.43 -76.56 -94.93
N TYR A 21 49.42 -75.70 -94.79
CA TYR A 21 48.01 -76.05 -94.70
C TYR A 21 47.27 -75.64 -95.99
N GLY A 22 46.20 -76.36 -96.35
CA GLY A 22 45.57 -76.20 -97.67
C GLY A 22 44.31 -75.35 -97.65
N ASP A 23 44.22 -74.35 -98.53
CA ASP A 23 43.11 -73.38 -98.64
C ASP A 23 41.72 -74.00 -98.93
N ASN A 24 41.65 -75.27 -99.35
CA ASN A 24 40.41 -75.82 -99.89
C ASN A 24 39.49 -76.22 -98.73
N TYR A 25 38.47 -75.40 -98.46
CA TYR A 25 37.58 -75.52 -97.29
C TYR A 25 36.86 -76.88 -97.10
N GLN A 26 36.75 -77.69 -98.16
CA GLN A 26 36.17 -79.05 -98.09
C GLN A 26 37.23 -80.15 -97.93
N GLY A 27 38.51 -79.77 -97.96
CA GLY A 27 39.63 -80.68 -97.78
C GLY A 27 39.84 -81.04 -96.32
N ASN A 28 40.62 -82.10 -96.10
CA ASN A 28 41.03 -82.45 -94.74
C ASN A 28 41.98 -81.36 -94.21
N ASN A 29 41.84 -81.02 -92.92
CA ASN A 29 42.67 -80.00 -92.26
C ASN A 29 42.79 -78.71 -93.09
N ALA A 30 41.66 -78.27 -93.63
CA ALA A 30 41.62 -77.04 -94.40
C ALA A 30 42.09 -75.87 -93.54
N ASP A 31 42.90 -75.02 -94.16
CA ASP A 31 43.42 -73.81 -93.55
C ASP A 31 42.29 -72.83 -93.26
N ALA A 32 42.14 -72.48 -91.98
CA ALA A 32 41.16 -71.51 -91.51
C ALA A 32 41.52 -70.06 -91.89
N PHE A 33 42.81 -69.78 -92.12
CA PHE A 33 43.33 -68.45 -92.46
C PHE A 33 44.22 -68.46 -93.71
N PRO A 34 43.65 -68.64 -94.93
CA PRO A 34 44.41 -68.84 -96.19
C PRO A 34 45.30 -67.68 -96.68
N THR A 35 45.54 -66.67 -95.86
CA THR A 35 46.39 -65.52 -96.18
C THR A 35 47.34 -65.14 -95.06
N ASP A 36 47.27 -65.82 -93.91
CA ASP A 36 48.13 -65.60 -92.76
C ASP A 36 49.00 -66.84 -92.52
N PRO A 37 50.27 -66.83 -92.96
CA PRO A 37 51.13 -68.01 -92.87
C PRO A 37 51.52 -68.42 -91.45
N SER A 38 51.03 -67.68 -90.45
CA SER A 38 51.27 -67.92 -89.05
C SER A 38 50.05 -68.50 -88.31
N GLN A 39 48.89 -68.59 -88.96
CA GLN A 39 47.64 -69.12 -88.41
C GLN A 39 47.01 -70.10 -89.40
N TRP A 40 46.53 -71.24 -88.91
CA TRP A 40 45.93 -72.28 -89.79
C TRP A 40 44.74 -73.02 -89.17
N SER A 41 44.46 -72.78 -87.88
CA SER A 41 43.44 -73.47 -87.08
C SER A 41 42.57 -72.44 -86.38
N ASP A 42 41.27 -72.67 -86.41
CA ASP A 42 40.21 -71.89 -85.73
C ASP A 42 39.21 -72.93 -85.20
N ARG A 43 39.39 -73.36 -83.96
CA ARG A 43 38.66 -74.54 -83.46
C ARG A 43 37.22 -74.21 -83.11
N ASP A 44 36.98 -73.03 -82.56
CA ASP A 44 35.67 -72.63 -82.05
C ASP A 44 34.89 -71.74 -83.04
N GLY A 45 35.55 -71.29 -84.11
CA GLY A 45 34.94 -70.64 -85.27
C GLY A 45 34.67 -69.15 -85.08
N ASP A 46 35.40 -68.49 -84.19
CA ASP A 46 35.24 -67.06 -83.90
C ASP A 46 36.03 -66.14 -84.86
N GLY A 47 36.91 -66.74 -85.67
CA GLY A 47 37.73 -66.03 -86.65
C GLY A 47 39.07 -65.51 -86.12
N TYR A 48 39.52 -65.98 -84.94
CA TYR A 48 40.86 -65.79 -84.40
C TYR A 48 41.63 -67.11 -84.43
N GLY A 49 42.96 -67.03 -84.61
CA GLY A 49 43.77 -68.23 -84.90
C GLY A 49 44.35 -68.89 -83.65
N ASP A 50 44.17 -70.20 -83.50
CA ASP A 50 44.58 -70.98 -82.32
C ASP A 50 46.11 -71.00 -82.07
N ASN A 51 46.94 -70.70 -83.10
CA ASN A 51 48.39 -70.80 -82.97
C ASN A 51 48.92 -69.60 -82.17
N GLN A 52 49.24 -69.83 -80.89
CA GLN A 52 49.79 -68.84 -79.95
C GLN A 52 51.08 -68.15 -80.40
N ALA A 53 51.82 -68.74 -81.35
CA ALA A 53 53.03 -68.13 -81.92
C ALA A 53 52.76 -67.30 -83.19
N GLY A 54 51.50 -67.26 -83.64
CA GLY A 54 51.08 -66.59 -84.85
C GLY A 54 50.70 -65.12 -84.65
N THR A 55 50.19 -64.50 -85.70
CA THR A 55 49.71 -63.13 -85.69
C THR A 55 48.34 -63.10 -85.00
N SER A 56 48.13 -62.15 -84.08
CA SER A 56 46.89 -61.98 -83.31
C SER A 56 46.27 -63.32 -82.85
N PRO A 57 47.03 -64.12 -82.08
CA PRO A 57 46.57 -65.43 -81.66
C PRO A 57 45.34 -65.30 -80.77
N ASP A 58 44.43 -66.25 -80.89
CA ASP A 58 43.27 -66.39 -80.03
C ASP A 58 43.71 -66.78 -78.61
N ALA A 59 43.46 -65.93 -77.61
CA ALA A 59 43.77 -66.23 -76.21
C ALA A 59 42.91 -67.37 -75.62
N PHE A 60 41.73 -67.66 -76.20
CA PHE A 60 40.78 -68.67 -75.73
C PHE A 60 40.33 -69.65 -76.85
N PRO A 61 41.22 -70.55 -77.32
CA PRO A 61 40.97 -71.44 -78.48
C PRO A 61 39.82 -72.45 -78.40
N ASP A 62 39.02 -72.42 -77.35
CA ASP A 62 37.88 -73.30 -77.11
C ASP A 62 36.61 -72.49 -76.71
N ASP A 63 36.66 -71.16 -76.65
CA ASP A 63 35.53 -70.28 -76.31
C ASP A 63 35.28 -69.24 -77.42
N SER A 64 34.35 -69.57 -78.31
CA SER A 64 34.01 -68.73 -79.48
C SER A 64 33.48 -67.33 -79.15
N THR A 65 33.33 -67.00 -77.86
CA THR A 65 32.88 -65.69 -77.40
C THR A 65 34.02 -64.80 -76.90
N GLN A 66 35.24 -65.32 -76.78
CA GLN A 66 36.40 -64.61 -76.26
C GLN A 66 37.62 -64.90 -77.13
N TRP A 67 38.43 -63.88 -77.44
CA TRP A 67 39.63 -64.06 -78.28
C TRP A 67 40.86 -63.29 -77.80
N SER A 68 40.70 -62.42 -76.80
CA SER A 68 41.73 -61.50 -76.31
C SER A 68 41.76 -61.53 -74.79
N ASP A 69 42.97 -61.54 -74.23
CA ASP A 69 43.30 -61.47 -72.81
C ASP A 69 44.48 -60.50 -72.68
N ALA A 70 44.18 -59.21 -72.54
CA ALA A 70 45.18 -58.16 -72.69
C ALA A 70 46.17 -58.09 -71.52
N ASP A 71 45.77 -58.52 -70.32
CA ASP A 71 46.58 -58.47 -69.11
C ASP A 71 47.06 -59.84 -68.60
N GLY A 72 46.52 -60.93 -69.16
CA GLY A 72 47.00 -62.30 -68.97
C GLY A 72 46.44 -63.00 -67.74
N ASP A 73 45.27 -62.60 -67.26
CA ASP A 73 44.64 -63.17 -66.06
C ASP A 73 43.73 -64.38 -66.32
N GLY A 74 43.45 -64.66 -67.60
CA GLY A 74 42.63 -65.77 -68.04
C GLY A 74 41.12 -65.47 -68.09
N TYR A 75 40.72 -64.20 -68.00
CA TYR A 75 39.39 -63.71 -68.35
C TYR A 75 39.47 -62.91 -69.66
N GLY A 76 38.41 -62.97 -70.46
CA GLY A 76 38.50 -62.46 -71.82
C GLY A 76 37.94 -61.04 -71.98
N ASP A 77 38.63 -60.20 -72.76
CA ASP A 77 38.32 -58.76 -72.91
C ASP A 77 37.00 -58.44 -73.64
N ASN A 78 36.43 -59.40 -74.37
CA ASN A 78 35.17 -59.17 -75.09
C ASN A 78 33.99 -59.08 -74.12
N ALA A 79 33.54 -57.86 -73.80
CA ALA A 79 32.41 -57.59 -72.90
C ALA A 79 31.09 -58.33 -73.25
N ALA A 80 30.92 -58.79 -74.49
CA ALA A 80 29.74 -59.55 -74.91
C ALA A 80 29.89 -61.08 -74.78
N GLY A 81 31.07 -61.56 -74.40
CA GLY A 81 31.35 -62.99 -74.26
C GLY A 81 31.11 -63.53 -72.85
N LEU A 82 31.41 -64.82 -72.68
CA LEU A 82 31.19 -65.54 -71.44
C LEU A 82 32.33 -65.25 -70.45
N ASN A 83 31.96 -64.92 -69.21
CA ASN A 83 32.92 -64.51 -68.17
C ASN A 83 33.85 -63.37 -68.65
N ALA A 84 33.26 -62.41 -69.36
CA ALA A 84 33.99 -61.26 -69.84
C ALA A 84 34.67 -60.52 -68.69
N ASP A 85 35.89 -60.09 -68.93
CA ASP A 85 36.69 -59.33 -68.00
C ASP A 85 36.14 -57.90 -67.85
N ALA A 86 35.78 -57.54 -66.61
CA ALA A 86 35.34 -56.20 -66.26
C ALA A 86 36.47 -55.17 -66.28
N PHE A 87 37.72 -55.60 -66.09
CA PHE A 87 38.92 -54.74 -66.10
C PHE A 87 40.02 -55.29 -67.02
N PRO A 88 39.88 -55.17 -68.37
CA PRO A 88 40.80 -55.70 -69.40
C PRO A 88 42.26 -55.18 -69.41
N SER A 89 42.71 -54.54 -68.35
CA SER A 89 44.06 -54.00 -68.22
C SER A 89 44.64 -54.21 -66.82
N ASP A 90 43.92 -54.94 -65.98
CA ASP A 90 44.23 -55.18 -64.59
C ASP A 90 44.10 -56.66 -64.24
N ALA A 91 45.19 -57.41 -64.42
CA ALA A 91 45.22 -58.85 -64.20
C ALA A 91 44.90 -59.32 -62.76
N THR A 92 44.63 -58.38 -61.86
CA THR A 92 44.24 -58.68 -60.49
C THR A 92 42.74 -58.50 -60.24
N GLN A 93 41.98 -57.95 -61.18
CA GLN A 93 40.55 -57.70 -61.11
C GLN A 93 39.87 -58.12 -62.42
N TRP A 94 38.85 -58.95 -62.35
CA TRP A 94 38.13 -59.43 -63.54
C TRP A 94 36.61 -59.39 -63.41
N ARG A 95 36.11 -58.99 -62.24
CA ARG A 95 34.70 -59.07 -61.88
C ARG A 95 34.28 -57.80 -61.16
N ASP A 96 33.14 -57.26 -61.58
CA ASP A 96 32.46 -56.10 -61.00
C ASP A 96 30.95 -56.40 -61.05
N VAL A 97 30.33 -56.69 -59.90
CA VAL A 97 28.92 -57.11 -59.85
C VAL A 97 27.95 -55.95 -59.98
N ASP A 98 28.25 -54.85 -59.30
CA ASP A 98 27.35 -53.70 -59.18
C ASP A 98 27.64 -52.63 -60.24
N ASN A 99 28.73 -52.79 -61.00
CA ASN A 99 29.20 -51.92 -62.08
C ASN A 99 29.56 -50.51 -61.57
N ASP A 100 30.11 -50.42 -60.37
CA ASP A 100 30.56 -49.17 -59.76
C ASP A 100 32.00 -48.77 -60.22
N GLY A 101 32.70 -49.69 -60.88
CA GLY A 101 34.07 -49.51 -61.38
C GLY A 101 35.18 -49.93 -60.41
N TYR A 102 34.85 -50.65 -59.33
CA TYR A 102 35.79 -51.31 -58.42
C TYR A 102 35.65 -52.84 -58.55
N GLY A 103 36.78 -53.54 -58.44
CA GLY A 103 36.80 -54.97 -58.70
C GLY A 103 36.56 -55.82 -57.45
N ASP A 104 35.70 -56.82 -57.54
CA ASP A 104 35.27 -57.67 -56.43
C ASP A 104 36.36 -58.58 -55.86
N ASN A 105 37.49 -58.75 -56.56
CA ASN A 105 38.53 -59.64 -56.10
C ASN A 105 39.27 -59.01 -54.92
N ALA A 106 38.95 -59.46 -53.71
CA ALA A 106 39.51 -58.92 -52.46
C ALA A 106 41.05 -58.92 -52.37
N ASN A 107 41.75 -59.74 -53.16
CA ASN A 107 43.22 -59.76 -53.21
C ASN A 107 43.81 -58.96 -54.38
N GLY A 108 42.97 -58.35 -55.21
CA GLY A 108 43.39 -57.50 -56.30
C GLY A 108 43.82 -56.11 -55.82
N ASN A 109 44.31 -55.31 -56.75
CA ASN A 109 44.48 -53.88 -56.49
C ASN A 109 43.09 -53.21 -56.40
N ASN A 110 42.98 -52.14 -55.60
CA ASN A 110 41.74 -51.38 -55.43
C ASN A 110 40.48 -52.25 -55.32
N PRO A 111 40.45 -53.26 -54.42
CA PRO A 111 39.31 -54.15 -54.32
C PRO A 111 38.10 -53.39 -53.81
N ASP A 112 36.94 -53.73 -54.35
CA ASP A 112 35.68 -53.26 -53.83
C ASP A 112 35.42 -53.87 -52.44
N LEU A 113 35.23 -53.02 -51.44
CA LEU A 113 34.87 -53.41 -50.08
C LEU A 113 33.34 -53.48 -49.89
N CYS A 114 32.58 -53.04 -50.88
CA CYS A 114 31.15 -52.81 -50.85
C CYS A 114 30.42 -53.43 -52.06
N LEU A 115 30.58 -54.75 -52.23
CA LEU A 115 30.14 -55.63 -53.35
C LEU A 115 28.69 -55.52 -53.88
N ASP A 116 27.84 -54.74 -53.24
CA ASP A 116 26.41 -54.58 -53.58
C ASP A 116 26.02 -53.09 -53.58
N THR A 117 26.89 -52.21 -54.08
CA THR A 117 26.58 -50.78 -54.18
C THR A 117 25.37 -50.53 -55.08
N PRO A 118 24.39 -49.72 -54.65
CA PRO A 118 23.25 -49.41 -55.51
C PRO A 118 23.68 -48.72 -56.81
N ALA A 119 23.23 -49.26 -57.94
CA ALA A 119 23.60 -48.77 -59.27
C ALA A 119 23.31 -47.27 -59.44
N GLY A 120 24.34 -46.52 -59.83
CA GLY A 120 24.28 -45.07 -60.09
C GLY A 120 24.67 -44.18 -58.91
N GLU A 121 24.96 -44.75 -57.74
CA GLU A 121 25.56 -44.02 -56.63
C GLU A 121 27.04 -43.72 -56.88
N VAL A 122 27.54 -42.64 -56.29
CA VAL A 122 28.97 -42.32 -56.34
C VAL A 122 29.65 -43.01 -55.17
N VAL A 123 30.74 -43.71 -55.46
CA VAL A 123 31.54 -44.46 -54.50
C VAL A 123 32.82 -43.74 -54.11
N ASP A 124 33.34 -44.06 -52.93
CA ASP A 124 34.62 -43.59 -52.43
C ASP A 124 35.80 -44.41 -53.03
N GLN A 125 36.98 -44.32 -52.41
CA GLN A 125 38.18 -45.04 -52.88
C GLN A 125 38.11 -46.57 -52.63
N ASN A 126 37.14 -47.03 -51.85
CA ASN A 126 36.96 -48.41 -51.46
C ASN A 126 35.75 -49.07 -52.15
N GLY A 127 35.15 -48.42 -53.15
CA GLY A 127 33.91 -48.89 -53.80
C GLY A 127 32.64 -48.70 -52.95
N CYS A 128 32.73 -47.96 -51.85
CA CYS A 128 31.58 -47.77 -50.96
C CYS A 128 30.84 -46.47 -51.25
N SER A 129 29.51 -46.57 -51.46
CA SER A 129 28.66 -45.39 -51.52
C SER A 129 28.35 -44.83 -50.13
N SER A 130 27.98 -43.55 -50.07
CA SER A 130 27.54 -42.90 -48.81
C SER A 130 26.37 -43.61 -48.10
N SER A 131 25.63 -44.47 -48.81
CA SER A 131 24.52 -45.25 -48.23
C SER A 131 24.95 -46.52 -47.51
N GLN A 132 26.19 -46.96 -47.70
CA GLN A 132 26.78 -48.18 -47.12
C GLN A 132 27.84 -47.88 -46.06
N LEU A 133 28.29 -46.62 -45.96
CA LEU A 133 29.23 -46.20 -44.92
C LEU A 133 28.53 -46.18 -43.56
N ASP A 134 29.20 -46.74 -42.56
CA ASP A 134 28.80 -46.85 -41.17
C ASP A 134 30.10 -46.78 -40.34
N ALA A 135 30.42 -45.59 -39.86
CA ALA A 135 31.72 -45.25 -39.32
C ALA A 135 31.97 -45.85 -37.93
N ASP A 136 30.94 -45.96 -37.10
CA ASP A 136 31.01 -46.50 -35.73
C ASP A 136 30.52 -47.96 -35.63
N MET A 137 29.98 -48.50 -36.73
CA MET A 137 29.53 -49.88 -36.88
C MET A 137 28.36 -50.23 -35.97
N ASP A 138 27.47 -49.28 -35.69
CA ASP A 138 26.28 -49.46 -34.88
C ASP A 138 25.09 -50.07 -35.66
N GLY A 139 25.22 -50.15 -37.00
CA GLY A 139 24.22 -50.68 -37.91
C GLY A 139 23.33 -49.62 -38.59
N VAL A 140 23.59 -48.34 -38.37
CA VAL A 140 22.95 -47.19 -39.03
C VAL A 140 23.99 -46.49 -39.90
N SER A 141 23.67 -46.30 -41.18
CA SER A 141 24.60 -45.65 -42.11
C SER A 141 24.87 -44.19 -41.72
N ASP A 142 26.08 -43.69 -41.95
CA ASP A 142 26.50 -42.29 -41.68
C ASP A 142 25.49 -41.25 -42.19
N ALA A 143 24.85 -41.49 -43.33
CA ALA A 143 23.88 -40.58 -43.93
C ALA A 143 22.54 -40.46 -43.16
N LYS A 144 22.26 -41.41 -42.27
CA LYS A 144 21.05 -41.51 -41.44
C LYS A 144 21.35 -41.49 -39.95
N ASP A 145 22.61 -41.51 -39.60
CA ASP A 145 23.09 -41.56 -38.24
C ASP A 145 23.18 -40.13 -37.67
N ALA A 146 22.41 -39.90 -36.61
CA ALA A 146 22.43 -38.67 -35.83
C ALA A 146 23.53 -38.68 -34.75
N CYS A 147 24.08 -39.86 -34.45
CA CYS A 147 24.99 -40.15 -33.36
C CYS A 147 26.27 -40.88 -33.85
N PRO A 148 27.15 -40.22 -34.62
CA PRO A 148 28.28 -40.81 -35.37
C PRO A 148 29.42 -41.45 -34.56
N ASP A 149 29.27 -41.57 -33.24
CA ASP A 149 30.28 -42.07 -32.30
C ASP A 149 29.63 -42.97 -31.23
N THR A 150 28.64 -43.77 -31.61
CA THR A 150 27.93 -44.66 -30.69
C THR A 150 28.87 -45.70 -30.08
N PRO A 151 28.89 -45.82 -28.73
CA PRO A 151 29.74 -46.80 -28.06
C PRO A 151 29.49 -48.23 -28.52
N ALA A 152 30.55 -48.93 -28.91
CA ALA A 152 30.47 -50.29 -29.41
C ALA A 152 29.78 -51.25 -28.43
N GLY A 153 28.74 -51.95 -28.92
CA GLY A 153 27.98 -52.95 -28.17
C GLY A 153 26.71 -52.42 -27.50
N GLU A 154 26.47 -51.12 -27.54
CA GLU A 154 25.17 -50.55 -27.19
C GLU A 154 24.15 -50.82 -28.30
N ALA A 155 22.87 -50.90 -27.94
CA ALA A 155 21.80 -50.98 -28.91
C ALA A 155 21.36 -49.57 -29.29
N VAL A 156 21.21 -49.33 -30.59
CA VAL A 156 20.78 -48.04 -31.14
C VAL A 156 19.36 -48.07 -31.65
N ASP A 157 18.76 -46.89 -31.71
CA ASP A 157 17.46 -46.67 -32.30
C ASP A 157 17.55 -46.54 -33.84
N ASN A 158 16.46 -46.08 -34.48
CA ASN A 158 16.42 -45.97 -35.94
C ASN A 158 17.25 -44.80 -36.52
N VAL A 159 17.79 -43.93 -35.67
CA VAL A 159 18.65 -42.80 -36.06
C VAL A 159 20.08 -42.96 -35.55
N GLY A 160 20.47 -44.14 -35.07
CA GLY A 160 21.84 -44.45 -34.66
C GLY A 160 22.18 -44.01 -33.23
N CYS A 161 21.20 -43.54 -32.44
CA CYS A 161 21.49 -43.12 -31.08
C CYS A 161 21.24 -44.24 -30.08
N SER A 162 22.23 -44.49 -29.21
CA SER A 162 22.04 -45.34 -28.04
C SER A 162 21.41 -44.57 -26.88
N GLY A 163 20.79 -45.28 -25.93
CA GLY A 163 20.26 -44.65 -24.70
C GLY A 163 21.30 -43.94 -23.83
N SER A 164 22.60 -44.08 -24.13
CA SER A 164 23.67 -43.33 -23.47
C SER A 164 23.95 -41.95 -24.09
N GLN A 165 23.40 -41.70 -25.28
CA GLN A 165 23.56 -40.48 -26.07
C GLN A 165 22.24 -39.74 -26.27
N GLU A 166 21.13 -40.25 -25.71
CA GLU A 166 19.83 -39.61 -25.75
C GLU A 166 19.82 -38.38 -24.83
N ASP A 167 19.37 -37.25 -25.38
CA ASP A 167 19.11 -35.98 -24.72
C ASP A 167 17.75 -35.48 -25.25
N ALA A 168 16.68 -35.79 -24.50
CA ALA A 168 15.30 -35.67 -24.97
C ALA A 168 14.86 -34.21 -25.17
N ASP A 169 15.38 -33.28 -24.37
CA ASP A 169 15.03 -31.86 -24.42
C ASP A 169 16.13 -30.96 -25.02
N ASN A 170 17.28 -31.55 -25.36
CA ASN A 170 18.43 -30.91 -26.01
C ASN A 170 19.01 -29.76 -25.20
N ASP A 171 19.05 -29.91 -23.87
CA ASP A 171 19.63 -28.93 -22.96
C ASP A 171 21.15 -29.13 -22.75
N GLY A 172 21.71 -30.22 -23.28
CA GLY A 172 23.12 -30.58 -23.23
C GLY A 172 23.48 -31.57 -22.11
N VAL A 173 22.51 -32.05 -21.33
CA VAL A 173 22.67 -33.11 -20.33
C VAL A 173 21.90 -34.35 -20.79
N MET A 174 22.63 -35.46 -20.98
CA MET A 174 22.01 -36.72 -21.43
C MET A 174 20.97 -37.22 -20.42
N ASP A 175 19.90 -37.84 -20.91
CA ASP A 175 18.75 -38.34 -20.12
C ASP A 175 19.16 -39.20 -18.91
N ALA A 176 20.26 -39.97 -19.05
CA ALA A 176 20.78 -40.82 -17.99
C ALA A 176 21.34 -40.05 -16.77
N PHE A 177 21.65 -38.77 -16.95
CA PHE A 177 22.23 -37.86 -15.95
C PHE A 177 21.37 -36.61 -15.70
N ASP A 178 20.31 -36.42 -16.49
CA ASP A 178 19.38 -35.30 -16.37
C ASP A 178 18.36 -35.55 -15.22
N ALA A 179 18.30 -34.61 -14.29
CA ALA A 179 17.35 -34.59 -13.19
C ALA A 179 16.08 -33.77 -13.51
N CYS A 180 16.12 -32.98 -14.57
CA CYS A 180 15.14 -31.96 -14.92
C CYS A 180 14.61 -32.14 -16.35
N PRO A 181 13.83 -33.20 -16.62
CA PRO A 181 13.35 -33.46 -17.97
C PRO A 181 12.42 -32.36 -18.48
N ASN A 182 12.51 -32.06 -19.77
CA ASN A 182 11.78 -31.01 -20.49
C ASN A 182 12.26 -29.59 -20.17
N THR A 183 13.55 -29.41 -19.91
CA THR A 183 14.17 -28.10 -19.79
C THR A 183 13.95 -27.28 -21.07
N PRO A 184 13.49 -26.01 -20.97
CA PRO A 184 13.20 -25.21 -22.14
C PRO A 184 14.44 -25.01 -23.01
N LEU A 185 14.32 -25.32 -24.30
CA LEU A 185 15.41 -25.24 -25.27
C LEU A 185 16.10 -23.85 -25.25
N GLY A 186 17.42 -23.86 -25.08
CA GLY A 186 18.25 -22.65 -25.04
C GLY A 186 18.39 -22.01 -23.65
N SER A 187 17.80 -22.60 -22.61
CA SER A 187 18.07 -22.25 -21.22
C SER A 187 19.52 -22.57 -20.85
N ALA A 188 20.11 -21.77 -19.98
CA ALA A 188 21.35 -22.15 -19.33
C ALA A 188 21.02 -23.12 -18.19
N VAL A 189 21.59 -24.33 -18.24
CA VAL A 189 21.35 -25.39 -17.26
C VAL A 189 22.56 -25.62 -16.37
N ASP A 190 22.32 -26.18 -15.19
CA ASP A 190 23.38 -26.63 -14.30
C ASP A 190 23.90 -28.03 -14.70
N ALA A 191 24.73 -28.64 -13.83
CA ALA A 191 25.31 -29.95 -14.11
C ALA A 191 24.30 -31.11 -14.06
N ALA A 192 23.08 -30.86 -13.60
CA ALA A 192 21.99 -31.82 -13.48
C ALA A 192 20.89 -31.59 -14.53
N GLY A 193 21.09 -30.69 -15.50
CA GLY A 193 20.10 -30.37 -16.54
C GLY A 193 19.05 -29.36 -16.09
N CYS A 194 19.17 -28.78 -14.90
CA CYS A 194 18.12 -27.90 -14.37
C CYS A 194 18.37 -26.44 -14.79
N ALA A 195 17.39 -25.82 -15.45
CA ALA A 195 17.36 -24.37 -15.59
C ALA A 195 16.95 -23.70 -14.27
N LEU A 196 17.30 -22.41 -14.10
CA LEU A 196 16.89 -21.64 -12.92
C LEU A 196 15.37 -21.64 -12.69
N SER A 197 14.58 -21.68 -13.76
CA SER A 197 13.12 -21.73 -13.72
C SER A 197 12.53 -23.11 -13.36
N GLN A 198 13.37 -24.11 -13.11
CA GLN A 198 12.97 -25.46 -12.67
C GLN A 198 13.50 -25.80 -11.27
N LEU A 199 14.42 -24.99 -10.74
CA LEU A 199 14.95 -25.20 -9.40
C LEU A 199 13.97 -24.68 -8.36
N ASP A 200 13.77 -25.48 -7.32
CA ASP A 200 12.98 -25.17 -6.12
C ASP A 200 13.83 -25.66 -4.94
N SER A 201 14.62 -24.74 -4.38
CA SER A 201 15.69 -25.03 -3.43
C SER A 201 15.18 -25.43 -2.06
N ASP A 202 14.03 -24.91 -1.63
CA ASP A 202 13.43 -25.18 -0.33
C ASP A 202 12.22 -26.12 -0.38
N GLY A 203 11.73 -26.44 -1.58
CA GLY A 203 10.70 -27.43 -1.84
C GLY A 203 9.29 -26.92 -1.49
N ASP A 204 9.05 -25.61 -1.56
CA ASP A 204 7.77 -24.98 -1.24
C ASP A 204 6.78 -24.92 -2.44
N SER A 205 7.20 -25.45 -3.60
CA SER A 205 6.48 -25.46 -4.89
C SER A 205 6.56 -24.16 -5.71
N ILE A 206 7.31 -23.16 -5.26
CA ILE A 206 7.65 -21.95 -6.01
C ILE A 206 9.10 -22.07 -6.46
N THR A 207 9.38 -21.73 -7.72
CA THR A 207 10.72 -21.86 -8.27
C THR A 207 11.62 -20.73 -7.80
N ASP A 208 12.92 -21.00 -7.67
CA ASP A 208 13.95 -20.08 -7.16
C ASP A 208 13.96 -18.70 -7.87
N ASP A 209 13.52 -18.63 -9.12
CA ASP A 209 13.45 -17.40 -9.91
C ASP A 209 12.23 -16.51 -9.58
N LEU A 210 11.22 -17.08 -8.93
CA LEU A 210 9.98 -16.43 -8.50
C LEU A 210 9.85 -16.35 -6.97
N ASP A 211 10.67 -17.10 -6.25
CA ASP A 211 10.64 -17.22 -4.80
C ASP A 211 11.36 -16.04 -4.11
N ALA A 212 10.61 -15.30 -3.29
CA ALA A 212 11.10 -14.20 -2.47
C ALA A 212 11.54 -14.66 -1.07
N CYS A 213 11.23 -15.90 -0.68
CA CYS A 213 11.51 -16.51 0.61
C CYS A 213 12.23 -17.88 0.45
N PRO A 214 13.53 -17.90 0.10
CA PRO A 214 14.27 -19.11 -0.33
C PRO A 214 14.56 -20.17 0.74
N THR A 215 13.92 -20.05 1.90
CA THR A 215 14.13 -20.91 3.06
C THR A 215 12.83 -21.31 3.72
N THR A 216 11.70 -21.07 3.05
CA THR A 216 10.39 -21.47 3.52
C THR A 216 10.37 -22.98 3.72
N THR A 217 9.71 -23.43 4.78
CA THR A 217 9.68 -24.86 5.08
C THR A 217 8.85 -25.60 4.03
N SER A 218 9.45 -26.56 3.32
CA SER A 218 8.76 -27.42 2.36
C SER A 218 7.40 -27.94 2.88
N GLY A 219 6.35 -27.71 2.08
CA GLY A 219 4.98 -28.14 2.37
C GLY A 219 4.17 -27.20 3.26
N GLU A 220 4.74 -26.09 3.73
CA GLU A 220 3.98 -24.99 4.31
C GLU A 220 3.13 -24.29 3.22
N PRO A 221 1.92 -23.80 3.56
CA PRO A 221 1.15 -22.96 2.63
C PRO A 221 1.85 -21.62 2.40
N VAL A 222 2.27 -21.38 1.16
CA VAL A 222 2.92 -20.14 0.71
C VAL A 222 2.01 -19.30 -0.17
N ASN A 223 2.33 -18.00 -0.31
CA ASN A 223 1.70 -17.13 -1.28
C ASN A 223 2.30 -17.33 -2.69
N GLY A 224 1.90 -16.49 -3.66
CA GLY A 224 2.40 -16.59 -5.05
C GLY A 224 3.88 -16.24 -5.26
N VAL A 225 4.63 -15.92 -4.19
CA VAL A 225 6.07 -15.60 -4.22
C VAL A 225 6.85 -16.42 -3.18
N GLY A 226 6.31 -17.56 -2.74
CA GLY A 226 7.04 -18.52 -1.87
C GLY A 226 7.10 -18.16 -0.39
N CYS A 227 6.43 -17.10 0.06
CA CYS A 227 6.48 -16.71 1.47
C CYS A 227 5.31 -17.30 2.27
N ALA A 228 5.62 -18.01 3.36
CA ALA A 228 4.60 -18.44 4.31
C ALA A 228 4.03 -17.25 5.09
N ALA A 229 2.85 -17.43 5.71
CA ALA A 229 2.15 -16.33 6.38
C ALA A 229 2.95 -15.59 7.47
N HIS A 230 3.90 -16.27 8.09
CA HIS A 230 4.76 -15.76 9.18
C HIS A 230 6.11 -15.17 8.68
N GLU A 231 6.38 -15.24 7.37
CA GLU A 231 7.59 -14.69 6.75
C GLU A 231 7.32 -13.42 5.96
N ARG A 232 6.04 -13.01 5.88
CA ARG A 232 5.61 -11.82 5.15
C ARG A 232 5.83 -10.56 5.97
N ASP A 233 6.32 -9.53 5.31
CA ASP A 233 6.50 -8.16 5.81
C ASP A 233 5.95 -7.24 4.72
N THR A 234 4.71 -6.77 4.91
CA THR A 234 3.93 -6.10 3.87
C THR A 234 4.45 -4.68 3.55
N ASP A 235 4.95 -3.97 4.56
CA ASP A 235 5.44 -2.59 4.43
C ASP A 235 6.98 -2.47 4.40
N ASP A 236 7.69 -3.60 4.55
CA ASP A 236 9.14 -3.74 4.41
C ASP A 236 9.88 -2.91 5.47
N ASP A 237 9.36 -2.93 6.69
CA ASP A 237 9.88 -2.19 7.83
C ASP A 237 10.84 -3.02 8.71
N GLY A 238 10.91 -4.34 8.44
CA GLY A 238 11.75 -5.31 9.11
C GLY A 238 11.05 -6.12 10.21
N VAL A 239 9.74 -5.94 10.41
CA VAL A 239 8.90 -6.72 11.32
C VAL A 239 7.83 -7.45 10.50
N THR A 240 7.70 -8.76 10.71
CA THR A 240 6.73 -9.57 9.97
C THR A 240 5.30 -9.24 10.36
N ASP A 241 4.35 -9.39 9.43
CA ASP A 241 2.93 -9.06 9.58
C ASP A 241 2.29 -9.66 10.85
N ASP A 242 2.76 -10.83 11.31
CA ASP A 242 2.25 -11.52 12.50
C ASP A 242 2.78 -10.96 13.83
N LEU A 243 3.87 -10.19 13.77
CA LEU A 243 4.51 -9.51 14.90
C LEU A 243 4.39 -7.98 14.82
N ASP A 244 3.94 -7.44 13.69
CA ASP A 244 3.82 -6.02 13.43
C ASP A 244 2.50 -5.45 14.00
N ALA A 245 2.63 -4.46 14.89
CA ALA A 245 1.50 -3.74 15.46
C ALA A 245 1.02 -2.57 14.56
N CYS A 246 1.84 -2.17 13.59
CA CYS A 246 1.70 -0.97 12.78
C CYS A 246 1.89 -1.26 11.29
N ALA A 247 0.90 -1.89 10.67
CA ALA A 247 0.89 -2.41 9.29
C ALA A 247 1.24 -1.47 8.10
N SER A 248 1.66 -0.23 8.34
CA SER A 248 2.03 0.73 7.28
C SER A 248 3.04 1.76 7.78
N THR A 249 4.16 1.30 8.31
CA THR A 249 5.28 2.11 8.73
C THR A 249 5.87 2.92 7.57
N PRO A 250 5.98 4.26 7.72
CA PRO A 250 6.58 5.10 6.69
C PRO A 250 8.03 4.72 6.40
N ARG A 251 8.36 4.36 5.15
CA ARG A 251 9.72 4.01 4.68
C ARG A 251 10.83 5.03 4.99
N ASN A 252 10.49 6.29 5.28
CA ASN A 252 11.45 7.33 5.63
C ASN A 252 11.77 7.36 7.14
N GLU A 253 11.13 6.51 7.93
CA GLU A 253 11.33 6.37 9.37
C GLU A 253 11.78 4.94 9.69
N GLN A 254 12.35 4.73 10.88
CA GLN A 254 12.75 3.40 11.33
C GLN A 254 11.66 2.86 12.25
N ALA A 255 11.16 1.68 11.93
CA ALA A 255 10.32 0.90 12.83
C ALA A 255 11.09 0.49 14.09
N ASP A 256 10.38 0.41 15.21
CA ASP A 256 10.88 -0.21 16.41
C ASP A 256 10.61 -1.73 16.41
N VAL A 257 10.78 -2.39 17.56
CA VAL A 257 10.60 -3.85 17.67
C VAL A 257 9.16 -4.32 17.54
N GLN A 258 8.19 -3.39 17.54
CA GLN A 258 6.76 -3.67 17.33
C GLN A 258 6.32 -3.29 15.92
N GLY A 259 7.25 -2.92 15.03
CA GLY A 259 6.94 -2.46 13.69
C GLY A 259 6.40 -1.05 13.65
N CYS A 260 6.54 -0.23 14.71
CA CYS A 260 5.98 1.13 14.73
C CYS A 260 7.08 2.19 14.60
N SER A 261 6.84 3.20 13.76
CA SER A 261 7.72 4.36 13.67
C SER A 261 7.43 5.43 14.74
N PRO A 262 8.35 6.39 14.98
CA PRO A 262 8.11 7.49 15.92
C PRO A 262 6.86 8.33 15.62
N SER A 263 6.39 8.39 14.37
CA SER A 263 5.20 9.17 13.99
C SER A 263 3.88 8.40 14.15
N GLN A 264 3.93 7.09 14.35
CA GLN A 264 2.77 6.23 14.61
C GLN A 264 2.60 5.88 16.09
N LYS A 265 3.53 6.34 16.93
CA LYS A 265 3.50 6.03 18.35
C LYS A 265 2.48 6.92 19.06
N ASP A 266 1.60 6.27 19.82
CA ASP A 266 0.65 6.88 20.73
C ASP A 266 0.93 6.28 22.12
N SER A 267 1.67 7.02 22.94
CA SER A 267 2.23 6.51 24.20
C SER A 267 1.20 6.39 25.32
N ASP A 268 0.12 7.17 25.30
CA ASP A 268 -0.92 7.17 26.32
C ASP A 268 -2.28 6.64 25.84
N GLY A 269 -2.43 6.44 24.54
CA GLY A 269 -3.54 5.73 23.91
C GLY A 269 -4.80 6.57 23.85
N ASP A 270 -4.67 7.86 23.57
CA ASP A 270 -5.77 8.82 23.46
C ASP A 270 -6.20 9.11 22.00
N ASP A 271 -5.66 8.33 21.05
CA ASP A 271 -5.84 8.44 19.60
C ASP A 271 -5.13 9.65 18.95
N VAL A 272 -4.22 10.33 19.68
CA VAL A 272 -3.34 11.38 19.14
C VAL A 272 -1.87 10.95 19.27
N TYR A 273 -1.19 10.83 18.12
CA TYR A 273 0.22 10.40 18.12
C TYR A 273 1.14 11.38 18.84
N ASP A 274 2.20 10.86 19.47
CA ASP A 274 3.21 11.58 20.28
C ASP A 274 3.79 12.84 19.60
N ASN A 275 3.83 12.87 18.27
CA ASN A 275 4.37 14.00 17.50
C ASN A 275 3.39 15.18 17.34
N ALA A 276 2.10 14.94 17.56
CA ALA A 276 1.00 15.89 17.46
C ALA A 276 0.32 16.14 18.81
N ASP A 277 0.61 15.30 19.81
CA ASP A 277 0.06 15.37 21.16
C ASP A 277 0.81 16.39 22.05
N ASN A 278 0.06 17.35 22.60
CA ASN A 278 0.54 18.34 23.56
C ASN A 278 0.36 17.91 25.02
N CYS A 279 -0.34 16.79 25.25
CA CYS A 279 -0.78 16.27 26.52
C CYS A 279 -0.41 14.77 26.68
N PRO A 280 0.90 14.39 26.69
CA PRO A 280 1.43 13.00 26.61
C PRO A 280 1.18 12.08 27.81
N ALA A 281 0.25 12.44 28.69
CA ALA A 281 -0.14 11.65 29.84
C ALA A 281 -1.66 11.71 30.05
N THR A 282 -2.41 11.90 28.97
CA THR A 282 -3.86 11.80 28.96
C THR A 282 -4.26 10.36 29.27
N GLN A 283 -5.34 10.21 30.03
CA GLN A 283 -5.79 8.89 30.40
C GLN A 283 -6.39 8.17 29.18
N ASN A 284 -5.89 6.98 28.87
CA ASN A 284 -6.45 6.13 27.81
C ASN A 284 -7.99 6.03 27.90
N GLY A 285 -8.67 6.39 26.82
CA GLY A 285 -10.13 6.44 26.69
C GLY A 285 -10.80 7.72 27.21
N ALA A 286 -10.04 8.76 27.55
CA ALA A 286 -10.59 10.10 27.78
C ALA A 286 -11.02 10.75 26.46
N GLU A 287 -12.05 11.60 26.50
CA GLU A 287 -12.41 12.42 25.33
C GLU A 287 -11.42 13.59 25.22
N VAL A 288 -10.61 13.57 24.16
CA VAL A 288 -9.56 14.57 23.91
C VAL A 288 -9.91 15.49 22.75
N ASP A 289 -9.28 16.66 22.71
CA ASP A 289 -9.33 17.52 21.54
C ASP A 289 -8.29 17.10 20.47
N MET A 290 -8.14 17.90 19.41
CA MET A 290 -7.20 17.60 18.33
C MET A 290 -5.71 17.67 18.72
N LEU A 291 -5.42 18.08 19.96
CA LEU A 291 -4.07 18.21 20.52
C LEU A 291 -3.80 17.17 21.61
N GLY A 292 -4.67 16.17 21.78
CA GLY A 292 -4.55 15.11 22.80
C GLY A 292 -4.93 15.58 24.21
N CYS A 293 -5.54 16.76 24.36
CA CYS A 293 -5.81 17.30 25.68
C CYS A 293 -7.26 17.05 26.13
N ALA A 294 -7.43 16.29 27.21
CA ALA A 294 -8.73 16.18 27.88
C ALA A 294 -9.16 17.53 28.50
N GLU A 295 -10.44 17.67 28.78
CA GLU A 295 -11.03 18.92 29.31
C GLU A 295 -10.31 19.44 30.57
N ASN A 296 -9.84 18.55 31.43
CA ASN A 296 -9.12 18.87 32.67
C ASN A 296 -7.60 19.11 32.48
N GLN A 297 -7.07 18.98 31.27
CA GLN A 297 -5.66 19.24 30.95
C GLN A 297 -5.46 20.53 30.15
N ARG A 298 -6.54 21.12 29.63
CA ARG A 298 -6.49 22.39 28.89
C ARG A 298 -6.39 23.56 29.86
N ASP A 299 -5.48 24.48 29.58
CA ASP A 299 -5.19 25.69 30.35
C ASP A 299 -4.81 26.80 29.35
N ALA A 300 -5.80 27.60 28.95
CA ALA A 300 -5.71 28.52 27.82
C ALA A 300 -4.76 29.71 28.07
N ASP A 301 -4.65 30.18 29.31
CA ASP A 301 -3.84 31.34 29.69
C ASP A 301 -2.58 30.98 30.49
N ASN A 302 -2.40 29.69 30.79
CA ASN A 302 -1.27 29.09 31.51
C ASN A 302 -1.14 29.58 32.95
N ASP A 303 -2.26 29.79 33.64
CA ASP A 303 -2.28 30.20 35.04
C ASP A 303 -2.23 29.02 36.04
N GLN A 304 -2.20 27.78 35.51
CA GLN A 304 -2.18 26.49 36.22
C GLN A 304 -3.54 26.00 36.72
N ILE A 305 -4.63 26.65 36.35
CA ILE A 305 -6.00 26.18 36.56
C ILE A 305 -6.57 25.77 35.21
N SER A 306 -7.17 24.57 35.13
CA SER A 306 -7.71 24.11 33.85
C SER A 306 -8.91 24.93 33.43
N ASP A 307 -9.15 25.07 32.13
CA ASP A 307 -10.31 25.78 31.55
C ASP A 307 -11.66 25.35 32.16
N ALA A 308 -11.77 24.08 32.58
CA ALA A 308 -12.98 23.53 33.21
C ALA A 308 -13.24 24.05 34.63
N GLU A 309 -12.19 24.46 35.34
CA GLU A 309 -12.22 24.95 36.72
C GLU A 309 -11.94 26.46 36.81
N ASP A 310 -11.46 27.07 35.72
CA ASP A 310 -11.08 28.48 35.65
C ASP A 310 -12.30 29.39 35.40
N SER A 311 -12.54 30.30 36.35
CA SER A 311 -13.58 31.33 36.28
C SER A 311 -13.10 32.61 35.60
N CYS A 312 -11.79 32.75 35.40
CA CYS A 312 -11.11 33.92 34.88
C CYS A 312 -10.23 33.56 33.67
N PRO A 313 -10.83 33.33 32.46
CA PRO A 313 -10.16 32.72 31.30
C PRO A 313 -8.94 33.45 30.71
N VAL A 314 -8.58 34.61 31.25
CA VAL A 314 -7.46 35.45 30.81
C VAL A 314 -6.85 36.17 32.02
N THR A 315 -6.09 35.43 32.79
CA THR A 315 -5.20 35.91 33.84
C THR A 315 -3.98 36.64 33.25
N PRO A 316 -3.65 37.86 33.73
CA PRO A 316 -2.42 38.54 33.35
C PRO A 316 -1.15 37.72 33.67
N SER A 317 -0.29 37.56 32.67
CA SER A 317 0.93 36.74 32.79
C SER A 317 1.81 37.16 33.98
N GLY A 318 2.14 36.19 34.83
CA GLY A 318 3.03 36.36 35.99
C GLY A 318 2.32 36.73 37.30
N GLU A 319 1.00 36.91 37.27
CA GLU A 319 0.21 37.05 38.49
C GLU A 319 -0.03 35.69 39.16
N GLN A 320 -0.42 35.70 40.43
CA GLN A 320 -0.78 34.47 41.15
C GLN A 320 -2.29 34.42 41.25
N VAL A 321 -2.86 33.27 40.89
CA VAL A 321 -4.28 33.03 40.91
C VAL A 321 -4.70 32.28 42.17
N ASP A 322 -5.98 32.38 42.50
CA ASP A 322 -6.60 31.56 43.53
C ASP A 322 -7.13 30.24 42.96
N ALA A 323 -7.91 29.52 43.76
CA ALA A 323 -8.48 28.23 43.37
C ALA A 323 -9.54 28.33 42.26
N SER A 324 -9.98 29.53 41.91
CA SER A 324 -10.94 29.79 40.83
C SER A 324 -10.25 30.31 39.56
N GLY A 325 -8.91 30.35 39.51
CA GLY A 325 -8.16 30.91 38.37
C GLY A 325 -8.13 32.44 38.33
N CYS A 326 -8.66 33.13 39.34
CA CYS A 326 -8.68 34.59 39.33
C CYS A 326 -7.46 35.16 40.08
N SER A 327 -6.75 36.10 39.46
CA SER A 327 -5.73 36.87 40.14
C SER A 327 -6.34 37.99 41.00
N ALA A 328 -5.56 38.53 41.94
CA ALA A 328 -5.99 39.66 42.75
C ALA A 328 -6.31 40.93 41.94
N SER A 329 -5.87 41.04 40.67
CA SER A 329 -6.16 42.19 39.82
C SER A 329 -7.48 42.07 39.05
N GLN A 330 -8.09 40.89 39.07
CA GLN A 330 -9.34 40.55 38.38
C GLN A 330 -10.53 40.36 39.34
N ARG A 331 -10.31 40.56 40.65
CA ARG A 331 -11.37 40.45 41.65
C ARG A 331 -12.18 41.72 41.74
N ASP A 332 -13.49 41.53 41.89
CA ASP A 332 -14.51 42.55 42.07
C ASP A 332 -15.50 42.00 43.12
N GLU A 333 -15.29 42.35 44.39
CA GLU A 333 -16.01 41.78 45.53
C GLU A 333 -17.49 42.23 45.58
N ASP A 334 -17.80 43.46 45.15
CA ASP A 334 -19.15 44.03 45.22
C ASP A 334 -19.89 44.05 43.86
N ASN A 335 -19.21 43.61 42.80
CA ASN A 335 -19.71 43.43 41.43
C ASN A 335 -20.25 44.72 40.82
N ASP A 336 -19.45 45.80 40.93
CA ASP A 336 -19.76 47.12 40.37
C ASP A 336 -18.98 47.45 39.07
N ASP A 337 -18.24 46.45 38.53
CA ASP A 337 -17.35 46.51 37.37
C ASP A 337 -16.01 47.24 37.62
N ILE A 338 -15.71 47.67 38.85
CA ILE A 338 -14.43 48.26 39.25
C ILE A 338 -13.68 47.26 40.14
N MET A 339 -12.58 46.71 39.62
CA MET A 339 -11.77 45.74 40.36
C MET A 339 -11.28 46.27 41.71
N ASP A 340 -11.21 45.40 42.72
CA ASP A 340 -10.84 45.68 44.12
C ASP A 340 -9.57 46.55 44.26
N ASN A 341 -8.60 46.37 43.36
CA ASN A 341 -7.32 47.09 43.41
C ASN A 341 -7.40 48.55 42.92
N LYS A 342 -8.53 48.94 42.32
CA LYS A 342 -8.82 50.28 41.81
C LYS A 342 -10.06 50.89 42.44
N ASP A 343 -10.82 50.10 43.19
CA ASP A 343 -12.05 50.52 43.84
C ASP A 343 -11.77 51.24 45.18
N LEU A 344 -12.27 52.47 45.30
CA LEU A 344 -12.21 53.27 46.53
C LEU A 344 -13.45 53.08 47.42
N CYS A 345 -14.49 52.44 46.90
CA CYS A 345 -15.79 52.21 47.52
C CYS A 345 -16.22 50.72 47.45
N PRO A 346 -15.48 49.80 48.12
CA PRO A 346 -15.64 48.33 48.04
C PRO A 346 -16.91 47.77 48.71
N ASP A 347 -17.86 48.63 49.04
CA ASP A 347 -19.14 48.28 49.64
C ASP A 347 -20.32 48.84 48.85
N THR A 348 -20.09 49.16 47.58
CA THR A 348 -21.13 49.63 46.68
C THR A 348 -22.15 48.53 46.46
N GLN A 349 -23.42 48.89 46.66
CA GLN A 349 -24.48 47.91 46.50
C GLN A 349 -24.60 47.52 45.02
N SER A 350 -24.47 46.22 44.72
CA SER A 350 -24.63 45.67 43.38
C SER A 350 -25.86 46.24 42.64
N GLY A 351 -25.62 46.76 41.44
CA GLY A 351 -26.62 47.42 40.59
C GLY A 351 -26.76 48.94 40.76
N GLN A 352 -25.98 49.58 41.65
CA GLN A 352 -25.79 51.03 41.62
C GLN A 352 -24.85 51.42 40.47
N ALA A 353 -25.10 52.58 39.84
CA ALA A 353 -24.14 53.13 38.89
C ALA A 353 -23.00 53.79 39.66
N VAL A 354 -21.77 53.44 39.32
CA VAL A 354 -20.53 53.95 39.93
C VAL A 354 -19.74 54.80 38.96
N ASP A 355 -18.84 55.63 39.49
CA ASP A 355 -17.84 56.32 38.69
C ASP A 355 -16.55 55.50 38.56
N ILE A 356 -15.48 56.15 38.07
CA ILE A 356 -14.20 55.48 37.84
C ILE A 356 -13.50 55.02 39.13
N ASP A 357 -13.92 55.55 40.27
CA ASP A 357 -13.37 55.24 41.59
C ASP A 357 -14.21 54.18 42.31
N GLY A 358 -15.23 53.58 41.66
CA GLY A 358 -16.14 52.58 42.24
C GLY A 358 -17.20 53.17 43.17
N CYS A 359 -17.32 54.50 43.25
CA CYS A 359 -18.24 55.14 44.17
C CYS A 359 -19.57 55.47 43.50
N SER A 360 -20.68 54.99 44.07
CA SER A 360 -22.01 55.43 43.66
C SER A 360 -22.29 56.87 44.10
N GLU A 361 -23.21 57.57 43.42
CA GLU A 361 -23.68 58.92 43.80
C GLU A 361 -24.14 59.01 45.25
N ARG A 362 -24.56 57.89 45.83
CA ARG A 362 -24.97 57.82 47.23
C ARG A 362 -23.77 57.89 48.17
N GLN A 363 -22.65 57.26 47.83
CA GLN A 363 -21.46 57.17 48.68
C GLN A 363 -20.54 58.41 48.60
N LYS A 364 -20.79 59.31 47.65
CA LYS A 364 -20.08 60.59 47.51
C LYS A 364 -20.45 61.58 48.61
N ASP A 365 -19.66 62.64 48.73
CA ASP A 365 -19.85 63.78 49.63
C ASP A 365 -19.68 65.03 48.74
N ASP A 366 -20.79 65.53 48.21
CA ASP A 366 -20.80 66.52 47.13
C ASP A 366 -20.40 67.93 47.60
N ASP A 367 -20.71 68.28 48.86
CA ASP A 367 -20.43 69.59 49.44
C ASP A 367 -19.24 69.60 50.42
N ASN A 368 -18.64 68.42 50.67
CA ASN A 368 -17.46 68.20 51.48
C ASN A 368 -17.64 68.61 52.95
N ASP A 369 -18.86 68.46 53.48
CA ASP A 369 -19.16 68.72 54.89
C ASP A 369 -18.78 67.53 55.82
N GLY A 370 -18.44 66.38 55.23
CA GLY A 370 -18.03 65.17 55.91
C GLY A 370 -19.12 64.11 56.05
N LEU A 371 -20.34 64.35 55.57
CA LEU A 371 -21.41 63.36 55.43
C LEU A 371 -21.55 62.93 53.98
N LYS A 372 -21.73 61.62 53.78
CA LYS A 372 -22.03 61.09 52.44
C LYS A 372 -23.43 61.51 52.03
N ASN A 373 -23.67 61.75 50.75
CA ASN A 373 -24.95 62.19 50.16
C ASN A 373 -26.18 61.41 50.65
N TYR A 374 -26.06 60.10 50.91
CA TYR A 374 -27.19 59.30 51.41
C TYR A 374 -27.52 59.48 52.91
N LEU A 375 -26.63 60.14 53.65
CA LEU A 375 -26.75 60.50 55.07
C LEU A 375 -26.91 62.01 55.28
N ASP A 376 -26.84 62.80 54.20
CA ASP A 376 -26.90 64.25 54.22
C ASP A 376 -28.26 64.74 53.68
N ASP A 377 -29.05 65.35 54.57
CA ASP A 377 -30.34 65.95 54.26
C ASP A 377 -30.18 67.39 53.69
N CYS A 378 -28.98 67.97 53.77
CA CYS A 378 -28.62 69.34 53.43
C CYS A 378 -27.45 69.40 52.42
N PRO A 379 -27.65 69.01 51.14
CA PRO A 379 -26.60 68.73 50.14
C PRO A 379 -25.83 69.92 49.57
N ASN A 380 -25.87 71.09 50.22
CA ASN A 380 -25.16 72.30 49.80
C ASN A 380 -24.66 73.10 51.00
N THR A 381 -24.33 72.42 52.09
CA THR A 381 -23.72 73.03 53.25
C THR A 381 -22.33 73.55 52.89
N MET A 382 -22.02 74.76 53.35
CA MET A 382 -20.74 75.37 53.01
C MET A 382 -19.60 74.66 53.74
N GLU A 383 -18.57 74.26 52.99
CA GLU A 383 -17.37 73.61 53.53
C GLU A 383 -16.80 74.36 54.76
N GLY A 384 -16.75 73.68 55.91
CA GLY A 384 -16.19 74.20 57.16
C GLY A 384 -17.21 74.77 58.15
N GLU A 385 -18.50 74.79 57.83
CA GLU A 385 -19.58 75.07 58.78
C GLU A 385 -19.75 73.92 59.79
N LEU A 386 -20.27 74.22 60.97
CA LEU A 386 -20.62 73.19 61.95
C LEU A 386 -22.00 72.63 61.60
N ILE A 387 -22.01 71.39 61.11
CA ILE A 387 -23.23 70.65 60.79
C ILE A 387 -23.80 69.90 61.99
N ASP A 388 -25.11 69.68 61.95
CA ASP A 388 -25.79 68.77 62.84
C ASP A 388 -25.66 67.30 62.39
N VAL A 389 -26.46 66.40 62.98
CA VAL A 389 -26.38 64.96 62.69
C VAL A 389 -26.98 64.55 61.34
N VAL A 390 -27.65 65.48 60.64
CA VAL A 390 -28.25 65.25 59.32
C VAL A 390 -27.61 66.12 58.23
N GLY A 391 -26.48 66.79 58.51
CA GLY A 391 -25.72 67.55 57.51
C GLY A 391 -26.11 69.01 57.37
N CYS A 392 -27.01 69.50 58.22
CA CYS A 392 -27.48 70.87 58.13
C CYS A 392 -26.66 71.78 59.05
N ALA A 393 -26.12 72.87 58.52
CA ALA A 393 -25.58 73.95 59.37
C ALA A 393 -26.71 74.73 60.02
N ASP A 394 -26.44 75.38 61.17
CA ASP A 394 -27.42 76.22 61.87
C ASP A 394 -28.05 77.30 60.96
N SER A 395 -27.31 77.77 59.94
CA SER A 395 -27.78 78.73 58.94
C SER A 395 -28.74 78.18 57.88
N GLN A 396 -28.95 76.86 57.83
CA GLN A 396 -29.87 76.18 56.90
C GLN A 396 -31.10 75.60 57.60
N ILE A 397 -31.12 75.59 58.93
CA ILE A 397 -32.21 75.05 59.73
C ILE A 397 -33.23 76.17 59.99
N ASP A 398 -34.50 75.90 59.71
CA ASP A 398 -35.66 76.72 60.07
C ASP A 398 -36.65 75.76 60.77
N SER A 399 -36.51 75.67 62.10
CA SER A 399 -37.10 74.63 62.91
C SER A 399 -38.63 74.74 63.03
N ASP A 400 -39.20 75.92 62.85
CA ASP A 400 -40.65 76.14 62.91
C ASP A 400 -41.31 76.56 61.59
N GLY A 401 -40.50 76.86 60.57
CA GLY A 401 -40.92 77.07 59.20
C GLY A 401 -41.51 78.46 58.95
N ASP A 402 -41.13 79.47 59.74
CA ASP A 402 -41.63 80.84 59.57
C ASP A 402 -40.84 81.67 58.55
N GLY A 403 -39.72 81.14 58.06
CA GLY A 403 -38.85 81.77 57.08
C GLY A 403 -37.67 82.54 57.67
N VAL A 404 -37.45 82.49 58.97
CA VAL A 404 -36.22 82.93 59.66
C VAL A 404 -35.44 81.69 60.11
N THR A 405 -34.15 81.66 59.83
CA THR A 405 -33.30 80.52 60.21
C THR A 405 -33.02 80.52 61.71
N ASP A 406 -32.80 79.34 62.29
CA ASP A 406 -32.58 79.13 63.73
C ASP A 406 -31.45 79.98 64.30
N ASP A 407 -30.43 80.33 63.49
CA ASP A 407 -29.31 81.19 63.88
C ASP A 407 -29.69 82.68 64.01
N LEU A 408 -30.78 83.10 63.37
CA LEU A 408 -31.31 84.46 63.35
C LEU A 408 -32.66 84.61 64.08
N ASP A 409 -33.27 83.50 64.49
CA ASP A 409 -34.57 83.47 65.15
C ASP A 409 -34.43 83.40 66.69
N ALA A 410 -34.88 84.46 67.37
CA ALA A 410 -34.91 84.50 68.83
C ALA A 410 -35.83 83.45 69.45
N PHE A 411 -36.85 82.99 68.70
CA PHE A 411 -37.86 82.03 69.11
C PHE A 411 -38.03 80.89 68.10
N LYS A 412 -36.91 80.27 67.69
CA LYS A 412 -36.75 79.09 66.80
C LYS A 412 -37.78 77.94 66.77
N TYR A 413 -38.74 77.87 67.70
CA TYR A 413 -39.79 76.85 67.74
C TYR A 413 -41.22 77.44 67.80
N ASP A 414 -41.40 78.76 67.64
CA ASP A 414 -42.69 79.46 67.53
C ASP A 414 -42.79 80.29 66.25
N ALA A 415 -43.34 79.67 65.21
CA ALA A 415 -43.46 80.23 63.87
C ALA A 415 -44.27 81.54 63.70
N ASN A 416 -44.70 82.16 64.80
CA ASN A 416 -45.45 83.40 64.78
C ASN A 416 -44.65 84.59 65.36
N GLU A 417 -43.43 84.39 65.82
CA GLU A 417 -42.56 85.44 66.32
C GLU A 417 -41.10 85.06 66.08
N SER A 418 -40.30 86.02 65.61
CA SER A 418 -38.87 85.80 65.41
C SER A 418 -38.00 86.96 65.96
N GLU A 419 -38.63 88.03 66.46
CA GLU A 419 -37.94 89.21 67.00
C GLU A 419 -38.10 89.33 68.54
N ASP A 420 -36.96 89.52 69.22
CA ASP A 420 -36.83 89.91 70.63
C ASP A 420 -35.78 91.03 70.69
N ALA A 421 -36.23 92.27 70.52
CA ALA A 421 -35.34 93.40 70.30
C ALA A 421 -34.50 93.76 71.55
N ASP A 422 -34.99 93.45 72.74
CA ASP A 422 -34.29 93.71 74.00
C ASP A 422 -33.71 92.47 74.70
N GLY A 423 -34.08 91.27 74.24
CA GLY A 423 -33.54 90.00 74.71
C GLY A 423 -34.09 89.57 76.06
N ASP A 424 -35.25 90.07 76.49
CA ASP A 424 -35.87 89.69 77.78
C ASP A 424 -36.59 88.34 77.74
N GLY A 425 -36.70 87.73 76.55
CA GLY A 425 -37.34 86.45 76.30
C GLY A 425 -38.84 86.55 76.06
N ILE A 426 -39.39 87.75 75.89
CA ILE A 426 -40.77 87.99 75.49
C ILE A 426 -40.78 88.59 74.08
N ALA A 427 -41.48 87.88 73.20
CA ALA A 427 -41.85 88.30 71.86
C ALA A 427 -42.22 89.79 71.78
N ASP A 428 -41.58 90.55 70.87
CA ASP A 428 -41.83 91.99 70.67
C ASP A 428 -43.32 92.31 70.52
N ARG A 429 -44.08 91.44 69.84
CA ARG A 429 -45.54 91.63 69.65
C ARG A 429 -46.34 91.61 70.96
N TRP A 430 -45.81 90.99 72.01
CA TRP A 430 -46.42 90.84 73.32
C TRP A 430 -45.72 91.67 74.39
N ASP A 431 -44.61 92.33 74.06
CA ASP A 431 -43.96 93.28 74.94
C ASP A 431 -44.57 94.69 74.82
N ALA A 432 -44.97 95.24 75.97
CA ALA A 432 -45.41 96.63 76.04
C ALA A 432 -44.25 97.64 75.94
N TYR A 433 -43.02 97.20 76.16
CA TYR A 433 -41.77 97.97 76.09
C TYR A 433 -40.67 97.18 75.33
N PRO A 434 -40.81 96.96 74.00
CA PRO A 434 -39.90 96.09 73.22
C PRO A 434 -38.41 96.50 73.15
N ASP A 435 -38.01 97.62 73.79
CA ASP A 435 -36.62 98.09 73.84
C ASP A 435 -36.09 98.17 75.29
N ASP A 436 -36.84 97.69 76.30
CA ASP A 436 -36.49 97.77 77.73
C ASP A 436 -36.60 96.40 78.41
N PRO A 437 -35.46 95.68 78.54
CA PRO A 437 -35.45 94.28 78.94
C PRO A 437 -35.74 94.06 80.43
N THR A 438 -36.14 95.11 81.13
CA THR A 438 -36.48 95.06 82.55
C THR A 438 -37.98 95.08 82.81
N ARG A 439 -38.82 95.30 81.79
CA ARG A 439 -40.26 95.50 81.98
C ARG A 439 -41.10 95.10 80.77
N SER A 440 -42.01 94.16 80.97
CA SER A 440 -42.89 93.70 79.88
C SER A 440 -44.42 93.81 80.14
N GLN A 441 -44.87 94.38 81.28
CA GLN A 441 -46.32 94.59 81.60
C GLN A 441 -46.64 95.96 82.25
N VAL A 442 -47.88 96.46 82.03
CA VAL A 442 -48.39 97.77 82.52
C VAL A 442 -48.97 97.71 83.96
N GLU A 443 -48.62 98.64 84.86
CA GLU A 443 -49.06 98.68 86.29
C GLU A 443 -50.47 99.30 86.51
N ALA A 444 -51.28 98.74 87.43
CA ALA A 444 -52.63 99.24 87.81
C ALA A 444 -52.87 99.32 89.34
N GLU A 445 -53.63 100.33 89.80
CA GLU A 445 -53.88 100.72 91.21
C GLU A 445 -54.92 99.87 91.99
N ALA A 446 -54.82 99.90 93.33
CA ALA A 446 -55.37 98.95 94.31
C ALA A 446 -56.86 99.10 94.73
N SER A 447 -57.58 97.97 94.87
CA SER A 447 -58.71 97.78 95.83
C SER A 447 -59.20 96.30 95.92
N GLY A 448 -58.88 95.62 97.03
CA GLY A 448 -59.79 94.78 97.84
C GLY A 448 -60.44 93.48 97.28
N ASN A 449 -59.97 92.34 97.81
CA ASN A 449 -60.68 91.07 98.05
C ASN A 449 -61.00 90.14 96.86
N GLY A 450 -60.09 89.19 96.61
CA GLY A 450 -60.30 88.05 95.71
C GLY A 450 -59.66 86.74 96.16
N MET A 451 -59.40 86.56 97.47
CA MET A 451 -58.91 85.28 98.01
C MET A 451 -60.11 84.33 98.22
N THR A 452 -60.61 83.69 97.16
CA THR A 452 -61.60 82.60 97.28
C THR A 452 -61.64 81.57 96.15
N TYR A 453 -60.87 81.71 95.05
CA TYR A 453 -60.92 80.73 93.94
C TYR A 453 -59.65 79.89 93.75
N ALA A 454 -58.81 79.77 94.77
CA ALA A 454 -57.61 78.93 94.77
C ALA A 454 -57.86 77.44 95.12
N LEU A 455 -59.10 76.92 95.06
CA LEU A 455 -59.41 75.56 95.53
C LEU A 455 -60.33 74.73 94.60
N VAL A 456 -60.62 75.14 93.36
CA VAL A 456 -61.55 74.41 92.47
C VAL A 456 -60.95 73.92 91.15
N ALA A 457 -59.78 74.39 90.71
CA ALA A 457 -59.18 73.91 89.45
C ALA A 457 -58.31 72.64 89.60
N LEU A 458 -57.94 72.25 90.82
CA LEU A 458 -57.06 71.09 91.10
C LEU A 458 -57.79 69.73 91.25
N THR A 459 -59.01 69.58 90.70
CA THR A 459 -59.78 68.32 90.85
C THR A 459 -60.48 67.79 89.58
N LEU A 460 -60.09 68.21 88.36
CA LEU A 460 -60.77 67.74 87.13
C LEU A 460 -59.92 67.11 86.01
N LEU A 461 -58.62 66.88 86.17
CA LEU A 461 -57.85 66.07 85.19
C LEU A 461 -56.93 65.06 85.88
N GLY A 462 -57.50 64.32 86.84
CA GLY A 462 -56.90 63.15 87.45
C GLY A 462 -57.83 61.94 87.36
N VAL A 463 -58.13 61.45 86.15
CA VAL A 463 -58.60 60.06 85.91
C VAL A 463 -58.22 59.68 84.47
N LEU A 464 -57.74 58.44 84.28
CA LEU A 464 -57.12 57.82 83.08
C LEU A 464 -55.60 58.08 83.01
N GLY A 465 -54.77 57.50 83.89
CA GLY A 465 -54.49 56.05 83.99
C GLY A 465 -53.45 55.69 82.93
N GLY A 466 -52.19 55.35 83.21
CA GLY A 466 -51.62 54.61 84.33
C GLY A 466 -51.11 53.26 83.81
N GLY A 467 -49.78 53.11 83.73
CA GLY A 467 -49.07 51.85 83.42
C GLY A 467 -48.89 51.60 81.92
N GLY A 468 -47.78 51.07 81.41
CA GLY A 468 -46.62 50.41 82.00
C GLY A 468 -45.97 49.56 80.90
N TYR A 469 -44.63 49.60 80.84
CA TYR A 469 -43.69 48.67 80.20
C TYR A 469 -44.22 47.27 79.81
N PHE A 470 -43.82 46.74 78.64
CA PHE A 470 -42.94 45.55 78.52
C PHE A 470 -42.68 45.12 77.06
N TYR A 471 -41.44 44.68 76.87
CA TYR A 471 -40.78 44.01 75.73
C TYR A 471 -41.49 42.68 75.31
N THR A 472 -41.44 42.30 74.02
CA THR A 472 -40.73 41.08 73.51
C THR A 472 -40.90 40.82 71.99
N ARG A 473 -39.80 40.26 71.46
CA ARG A 473 -39.40 39.68 70.15
C ARG A 473 -40.38 38.83 69.27
N LYS A 474 -40.16 39.01 67.94
CA LYS A 474 -40.04 38.03 66.79
C LYS A 474 -41.29 37.21 66.36
N PRO A 475 -41.42 36.78 65.07
CA PRO A 475 -40.37 36.13 64.27
C PRO A 475 -40.28 36.43 62.75
N SER A 476 -39.23 35.85 62.18
CA SER A 476 -38.82 35.73 60.77
C SER A 476 -39.63 34.69 59.97
N ALA A 477 -39.33 34.63 58.65
CA ALA A 477 -39.60 33.60 57.63
C ALA A 477 -40.73 33.97 56.64
N ALA A 478 -40.65 33.73 55.32
CA ALA A 478 -39.63 33.13 54.46
C ALA A 478 -39.97 33.43 52.97
N ASN A 479 -38.94 33.31 52.14
CA ASN A 479 -38.86 32.94 50.71
C ASN A 479 -40.14 32.84 49.86
N PRO A 480 -40.13 33.39 48.63
CA PRO A 480 -40.89 32.87 47.51
C PRO A 480 -40.07 31.82 46.75
N PHE A 481 -40.57 30.58 46.73
CA PHE A 481 -40.21 29.57 45.73
C PHE A 481 -41.54 29.00 45.22
N GLU A 482 -41.97 29.43 44.04
CA GLU A 482 -42.85 28.63 43.20
C GLU A 482 -42.25 28.63 41.79
N THR A 483 -41.75 27.45 41.44
CA THR A 483 -41.28 27.00 40.15
C THR A 483 -42.44 26.96 39.15
N GLN A 484 -42.30 27.65 38.02
CA GLN A 484 -42.94 27.24 36.77
C GLN A 484 -41.82 27.04 35.74
N SER A 485 -41.72 25.79 35.28
CA SER A 485 -40.81 25.35 34.23
C SER A 485 -41.34 25.74 32.85
N GLU A 486 -40.42 26.33 32.08
CA GLU A 486 -40.15 26.04 30.66
C GLU A 486 -41.25 26.27 29.61
N ALA A 487 -40.98 27.29 28.78
CA ALA A 487 -41.37 27.32 27.39
C ALA A 487 -40.14 26.98 26.53
N ALA A 488 -40.26 25.95 25.68
CA ALA A 488 -39.39 25.70 24.55
C ALA A 488 -40.26 25.60 23.28
N ASP A 489 -40.03 26.55 22.37
CA ASP A 489 -40.34 26.56 20.93
C ASP A 489 -39.27 25.69 20.22
N THR A 490 -39.40 25.05 19.05
CA THR A 490 -40.46 24.56 18.16
C THR A 490 -39.75 23.83 16.98
N VAL A 491 -40.45 22.88 16.31
CA VAL A 491 -40.38 22.60 14.84
C VAL A 491 -39.10 21.86 14.34
N THR A 492 -39.11 20.70 13.65
CA THR A 492 -40.06 20.12 12.67
C THR A 492 -39.80 18.61 12.50
N GLU A 493 -40.84 17.79 12.45
CA GLU A 493 -40.88 16.58 11.62
C GLU A 493 -42.29 16.44 11.05
N GLN A 494 -42.40 16.24 9.73
CA GLN A 494 -43.43 15.42 9.10
C GLN A 494 -43.24 15.43 7.58
N HIS A 495 -42.88 14.28 7.00
CA HIS A 495 -43.82 13.51 6.20
C HIS A 495 -43.18 12.26 5.59
N MET A 496 -43.68 11.10 6.03
CA MET A 496 -43.65 9.86 5.24
C MET A 496 -44.87 9.80 4.32
N MET A 497 -44.63 9.52 3.04
CA MET A 497 -45.50 8.98 2.00
C MET A 497 -44.55 8.14 1.11
N THR A 498 -44.83 6.98 0.53
CA THR A 498 -46.01 6.12 0.40
C THR A 498 -45.52 4.81 -0.25
N GLU A 499 -46.16 3.69 0.11
CA GLU A 499 -46.49 2.50 -0.68
C GLU A 499 -45.46 1.73 -1.54
N ALA A 500 -45.55 0.41 -1.36
CA ALA A 500 -44.88 -0.68 -2.04
C ALA A 500 -45.34 -0.90 -3.50
N LYS A 501 -44.50 -1.61 -4.26
CA LYS A 501 -44.74 -2.52 -5.43
C LYS A 501 -43.35 -2.86 -6.00
N ASP A 502 -43.00 -4.01 -6.58
CA ASP A 502 -43.64 -5.27 -6.94
C ASP A 502 -42.46 -6.27 -7.13
N VAL A 503 -42.65 -7.55 -6.83
CA VAL A 503 -41.68 -8.62 -7.15
C VAL A 503 -42.07 -9.24 -8.50
N PRO A 504 -41.13 -9.38 -9.47
CA PRO A 504 -41.24 -10.38 -10.51
C PRO A 504 -40.22 -11.51 -10.36
N SER A 505 -40.51 -12.59 -11.07
CA SER A 505 -40.07 -13.97 -10.90
C SER A 505 -38.64 -14.28 -11.33
N ILE A 506 -38.11 -15.32 -10.67
CA ILE A 506 -36.95 -16.14 -11.04
C ILE A 506 -37.11 -16.67 -12.47
N GLU A 507 -36.18 -16.32 -13.35
CA GLU A 507 -35.81 -17.11 -14.53
C GLU A 507 -34.31 -17.42 -14.44
N ASP A 508 -33.95 -18.67 -14.75
CA ASP A 508 -32.61 -19.26 -14.67
C ASP A 508 -31.58 -18.54 -15.56
N THR A 509 -30.90 -17.57 -14.96
CA THR A 509 -29.58 -17.00 -15.28
C THR A 509 -28.37 -17.79 -14.74
N GLN A 510 -27.74 -18.74 -15.44
CA GLN A 510 -26.53 -19.40 -14.88
C GLN A 510 -25.35 -18.40 -14.86
N SER A 511 -24.91 -18.01 -13.66
CA SER A 511 -23.66 -17.27 -13.46
C SER A 511 -22.47 -18.11 -13.92
N GLN A 512 -21.55 -17.49 -14.67
CA GLN A 512 -20.30 -18.14 -15.05
C GLN A 512 -19.30 -17.92 -13.92
N GLN A 513 -18.88 -19.02 -13.30
CA GLN A 513 -17.80 -19.04 -12.31
C GLN A 513 -16.59 -19.74 -12.90
N TRP A 514 -15.41 -19.13 -12.75
CA TRP A 514 -14.12 -19.72 -13.14
C TRP A 514 -13.03 -19.33 -12.15
N GLU A 515 -11.88 -19.96 -12.28
CA GLU A 515 -10.71 -19.68 -11.46
C GLU A 515 -9.57 -19.25 -12.37
N GLU A 516 -8.92 -18.14 -12.03
CA GLU A 516 -7.80 -17.57 -12.76
C GLU A 516 -6.80 -17.00 -11.75
N ASN A 517 -5.55 -17.47 -11.80
CA ASN A 517 -4.48 -17.08 -10.88
C ASN A 517 -4.84 -17.24 -9.39
N GLY A 518 -5.55 -18.32 -9.04
CA GLY A 518 -5.95 -18.63 -7.66
C GLY A 518 -7.09 -17.77 -7.09
N VAL A 519 -7.70 -16.91 -7.91
CA VAL A 519 -8.86 -16.11 -7.54
C VAL A 519 -10.10 -16.70 -8.19
N HIS A 520 -11.13 -16.98 -7.38
CA HIS A 520 -12.43 -17.38 -7.92
C HIS A 520 -13.18 -16.16 -8.41
N TRP A 521 -13.57 -16.19 -9.68
CA TRP A 521 -14.32 -15.14 -10.35
C TRP A 521 -15.76 -15.57 -10.60
N SER A 522 -16.67 -14.61 -10.55
CA SER A 522 -18.06 -14.76 -10.96
C SER A 522 -18.46 -13.57 -11.81
N GLN A 523 -19.09 -13.83 -12.95
CA GLN A 523 -19.67 -12.81 -13.80
C GLN A 523 -21.19 -12.90 -13.76
N ASP A 524 -21.85 -11.77 -13.50
CA ASP A 524 -23.30 -11.67 -13.52
C ASP A 524 -23.87 -11.46 -14.94
N GLU A 525 -25.20 -11.49 -15.08
CA GLU A 525 -25.89 -11.32 -16.37
C GLU A 525 -25.66 -9.95 -17.04
N HIS A 526 -25.23 -8.96 -16.28
CA HIS A 526 -24.93 -7.61 -16.77
C HIS A 526 -23.44 -7.45 -17.15
N GLY A 527 -22.64 -8.51 -16.98
CA GLY A 527 -21.22 -8.52 -17.27
C GLY A 527 -20.36 -7.97 -16.13
N ASN A 528 -20.94 -7.68 -14.96
CA ASN A 528 -20.19 -7.20 -13.81
C ASN A 528 -19.37 -8.35 -13.23
N LEU A 529 -18.09 -8.07 -12.99
CA LEU A 529 -17.15 -9.02 -12.41
C LEU A 529 -17.21 -8.94 -10.88
N SER A 530 -17.10 -10.07 -10.21
CA SER A 530 -16.88 -10.14 -8.76
C SER A 530 -15.85 -11.22 -8.49
N TYR A 531 -14.99 -11.00 -7.50
CA TYR A 531 -14.03 -11.99 -7.03
C TYR A 531 -14.40 -12.47 -5.62
N TYR A 532 -14.02 -13.70 -5.30
CA TYR A 532 -14.26 -14.28 -3.98
C TYR A 532 -13.12 -13.90 -3.03
N ASP A 533 -13.46 -13.20 -1.95
CA ASP A 533 -12.52 -12.93 -0.87
C ASP A 533 -12.62 -14.03 0.19
N ALA A 534 -11.54 -14.80 0.34
CA ALA A 534 -11.45 -15.90 1.29
C ALA A 534 -11.39 -15.42 2.76
N ALA A 535 -10.97 -14.18 3.03
CA ALA A 535 -10.89 -13.64 4.38
C ALA A 535 -12.28 -13.26 4.93
N SER A 536 -13.12 -12.64 4.10
CA SER A 536 -14.50 -12.30 4.46
C SER A 536 -15.53 -13.39 4.11
N ALA A 537 -15.14 -14.39 3.32
CA ALA A 537 -16.01 -15.40 2.74
C ALA A 537 -17.18 -14.80 1.92
N THR A 538 -16.96 -13.64 1.29
CA THR A 538 -17.96 -12.93 0.48
C THR A 538 -17.48 -12.64 -0.94
N TRP A 539 -18.43 -12.44 -1.86
CA TRP A 539 -18.16 -11.99 -3.23
C TRP A 539 -18.08 -10.47 -3.25
N VAL A 540 -16.93 -9.94 -3.67
CA VAL A 540 -16.67 -8.51 -3.75
C VAL A 540 -16.77 -8.06 -5.21
N PRO A 541 -17.59 -7.03 -5.53
CA PRO A 541 -17.68 -6.51 -6.89
C PRO A 541 -16.33 -5.91 -7.32
N TYR A 542 -15.90 -6.28 -8.52
CA TYR A 542 -14.69 -5.76 -9.14
C TYR A 542 -15.07 -4.54 -9.98
N GLU A 543 -14.79 -3.34 -9.45
CA GLU A 543 -14.93 -2.09 -10.21
C GLU A 543 -13.68 -1.89 -11.10
N THR A 544 -13.89 -1.81 -12.41
CA THR A 544 -12.86 -1.56 -13.43
C THR A 544 -12.47 -0.09 -13.54
#